data_AF-A0A2E0Y388-F1
#
_entry.id   AF-A0A2E0Y388-F1
#
_cell.length_a   1.000
_cell.length_b   1.000
_cell.length_c   1.000
_cell.angle_alpha   90.00
_cell.angle_beta   90.00
_cell.angle_gamma   90.00
#
_symmetry.space_group_name_H-M   'P 1'
#
loop_
_entity.id
_entity.type
_entity.pdbx_description
1 polymer ?
#
loop_
_entity_poly.entity_id
_entity_poly.type
_entity_poly.pdbx_seq_one_letter_code
_entity_poly.pdbx_strand_id
1 'polypeptide(L)' 'MTMTDIVRTVRVANLNGHDEYPNTDMEGLLNIVDANPGMWCFVGGALTTPGTQAFTERWNSAGENEVVTLSRPLVGGLC' A
#
# COMPACT_ATOMS: atom_id res chain seq x y z
N MET A 1 -9.10 -10.88 -23.13
CA MET A 1 -7.89 -10.52 -22.37
C MET A 1 -8.11 -11.02 -20.96
N THR A 2 -7.39 -12.04 -20.51
CA THR A 2 -7.31 -12.37 -19.09
C THR A 2 -6.68 -11.15 -18.42
N MET A 3 -7.42 -10.43 -17.57
CA MET A 3 -6.79 -9.46 -16.66
C MET A 3 -5.84 -10.29 -15.83
N THR A 4 -4.53 -10.19 -16.09
CA THR A 4 -3.53 -10.70 -15.18
C THR A 4 -3.75 -9.94 -13.87
N ASP A 5 -4.08 -10.65 -12.79
CA ASP A 5 -4.25 -10.02 -11.48
C ASP A 5 -2.95 -9.26 -11.16
N ILE A 6 -3.07 -7.94 -11.06
CA ILE A 6 -1.94 -7.08 -10.69
C ILE A 6 -1.67 -7.36 -9.22
N VAL A 7 -0.49 -7.91 -8.95
CA VAL A 7 0.01 -8.13 -7.60
C VAL A 7 1.19 -7.23 -7.32
N ARG A 8 1.38 -6.85 -6.06
CA ARG A 8 2.46 -5.95 -5.62
C ARG A 8 3.04 -6.41 -4.29
N THR A 9 4.27 -5.98 -4.03
CA THR A 9 4.83 -6.06 -2.69
C THR A 9 4.25 -4.95 -1.82
N VAL A 10 3.70 -5.31 -0.66
CA VAL A 10 3.22 -4.36 0.34
C VAL A 10 4.20 -4.33 1.51
N ARG A 11 4.62 -3.15 1.94
CA ARG A 11 5.46 -2.93 3.12
C ARG A 11 4.66 -2.22 4.19
N VAL A 12 4.58 -2.80 5.39
CA VAL A 12 3.90 -2.20 6.53
C VAL A 12 4.94 -1.77 7.55
N ALA A 13 5.09 -0.46 7.76
CA ALA A 13 6.04 0.08 8.71
C ALA A 13 5.68 -0.34 10.15
N ASN A 14 6.67 -0.88 10.87
CA ASN A 14 6.54 -1.31 12.25
C ASN A 14 7.70 -0.74 13.10
N LEU A 15 7.80 -1.14 14.38
CA LEU A 15 8.85 -0.63 15.26
C LEU A 15 10.26 -1.13 14.90
N ASN A 16 10.35 -2.21 14.13
CA ASN A 16 11.61 -2.85 13.73
C ASN A 16 12.02 -2.50 12.28
N GLY A 17 11.31 -1.57 11.64
CA GLY A 17 11.45 -1.25 10.21
C GLY A 17 10.13 -1.47 9.48
N HIS A 18 9.99 -2.61 8.81
CA HIS A 18 8.76 -2.97 8.10
C HIS A 18 8.57 -4.48 7.99
N ASP A 19 7.31 -4.91 7.94
CA ASP A 19 6.91 -6.23 7.46
C ASP A 19 6.67 -6.18 5.96
N GLU A 20 7.03 -7.23 5.23
CA GLU A 20 6.89 -7.31 3.77
C GLU A 20 5.94 -8.44 3.35
N TYR A 21 4.98 -8.11 2.50
CA TYR A 21 3.96 -9.00 1.96
C TYR A 21 4.10 -9.04 0.43
N PRO A 22 4.87 -9.99 -0.12
CA PRO A 22 5.08 -10.11 -1.57
C PRO A 22 3.83 -10.68 -2.26
N ASN A 23 3.67 -10.38 -3.56
CA ASN A 23 2.57 -10.90 -4.41
C ASN A 23 1.16 -10.67 -3.85
N THR A 24 0.94 -9.52 -3.22
CA THR A 24 -0.36 -9.14 -2.66
C THR A 24 -1.24 -8.53 -3.74
N ASP A 25 -2.46 -9.04 -3.89
CA ASP A 25 -3.47 -8.47 -4.79
C ASP A 25 -4.23 -7.30 -4.13
N MET A 26 -5.20 -6.73 -4.85
CA MET A 26 -5.98 -5.60 -4.36
C MET A 26 -6.75 -5.94 -3.08
N GLU A 27 -7.38 -7.11 -3.03
CA GLU A 27 -8.18 -7.55 -1.88
C GLU A 27 -7.30 -7.78 -0.65
N GLY A 28 -6.16 -8.45 -0.83
CA GLY A 28 -5.15 -8.64 0.20
C GLY A 28 -4.63 -7.32 0.74
N LEU A 29 -4.39 -6.32 -0.11
CA LEU A 29 -3.99 -4.99 0.36
C LEU A 29 -5.10 -4.32 1.18
N LEU A 30 -6.36 -4.40 0.78
CA LEU A 30 -7.47 -3.85 1.57
C LEU A 30 -7.57 -4.51 2.95
N ASN A 31 -7.42 -5.84 3.00
CA ASN A 31 -7.37 -6.58 4.27
C ASN A 31 -6.19 -6.15 5.16
N ILE A 32 -5.01 -5.92 4.58
CA ILE A 32 -3.85 -5.41 5.32
C ILE A 32 -4.11 -3.99 5.85
N VAL A 33 -4.72 -3.11 5.05
CA VAL A 33 -5.08 -1.75 5.46
C VAL A 33 -6.07 -1.77 6.62
N ASP A 34 -7.10 -2.60 6.54
CA ASP A 34 -8.11 -2.74 7.59
C ASP A 34 -7.51 -3.27 8.90
N ALA A 35 -6.53 -4.16 8.81
CA ALA A 35 -5.76 -4.64 9.96
C ALA A 35 -4.80 -3.60 10.55
N ASN A 36 -4.49 -2.52 9.80
CA ASN A 36 -3.54 -1.48 10.17
C ASN A 36 -4.17 -0.08 10.12
N PRO A 37 -5.21 0.17 10.95
CA PRO A 37 -5.97 1.41 10.89
C PRO A 37 -5.10 2.63 11.20
N GLY A 38 -5.36 3.74 10.49
CA GLY A 38 -4.69 5.02 10.69
C GLY A 38 -3.32 5.15 10.01
N MET A 39 -2.87 4.15 9.25
CA MET A 39 -1.67 4.26 8.43
C MET A 39 -1.93 5.00 7.12
N TRP A 40 -0.94 5.74 6.64
CA TRP A 40 -0.90 6.34 5.31
C TRP A 40 -0.48 5.30 4.28
N CYS A 41 -1.18 5.26 3.15
CA CYS A 41 -0.88 4.35 2.04
C CYS A 41 -0.23 5.09 0.87
N PHE A 42 0.92 4.59 0.43
CA PHE A 42 1.67 5.13 -0.69
C PHE A 42 1.74 4.06 -1.79
N VAL A 43 1.30 4.40 -2.99
CA VAL A 43 1.44 3.55 -4.17
C VAL A 43 2.40 4.22 -5.13
N GLY A 44 3.57 3.62 -5.36
CA GLY A 44 4.64 4.24 -6.16
C GLY A 44 5.11 5.59 -5.62
N GLY A 45 5.20 5.71 -4.30
CA GLY A 45 5.60 6.94 -3.60
C GLY A 45 4.54 8.04 -3.51
N ALA A 46 3.37 7.87 -4.14
CA ALA A 46 2.26 8.83 -4.03
C ALA A 46 1.29 8.44 -2.92
N LEU A 47 1.02 9.37 -2.00
CA LEU A 47 -0.01 9.19 -0.97
C LEU A 47 -1.39 9.05 -1.62
N THR A 48 -2.12 8.03 -1.20
CA THR A 48 -3.46 7.73 -1.71
C THR A 48 -4.32 7.10 -0.62
N THR A 49 -5.63 7.07 -0.84
CA THR A 49 -6.60 6.49 0.09
C THR A 49 -7.07 5.15 -0.44
N PRO A 50 -6.75 4.03 0.23
CA PRO A 50 -7.21 2.70 -0.17
C PRO A 50 -8.73 2.65 -0.36
N GLY A 51 -9.19 1.86 -1.34
CA GLY A 51 -10.61 1.71 -1.68
C GLY A 51 -11.22 2.86 -2.49
N THR A 52 -10.46 3.92 -2.79
CA THR A 52 -10.93 5.01 -3.69
C THR A 52 -10.60 4.73 -5.16
N GLN A 53 -11.32 5.39 -6.07
CA GLN A 53 -11.01 5.32 -7.50
C GLN A 53 -9.57 5.76 -7.81
N ALA A 54 -9.10 6.84 -7.19
CA ALA A 54 -7.73 7.34 -7.36
C ALA A 54 -6.68 6.30 -6.95
N PHE A 55 -6.96 5.52 -5.90
CA PHE A 55 -6.11 4.41 -5.49
C PHE A 55 -6.11 3.28 -6.53
N THR A 56 -7.27 2.88 -7.04
CA THR A 56 -7.36 1.86 -8.10
C THR A 56 -6.63 2.28 -9.37
N GLU A 57 -6.77 3.54 -9.79
CA GLU A 57 -6.06 4.10 -10.95
C GLU A 57 -4.54 4.06 -10.73
N ARG A 58 -4.07 4.42 -9.53
CA ARG A 58 -2.64 4.36 -9.17
C ARG A 58 -2.12 2.92 -9.09
N TRP A 59 -2.89 2.01 -8.50
CA TRP A 59 -2.56 0.59 -8.44
C TRP A 59 -2.37 0.00 -9.85
N ASN A 60 -3.24 0.37 -10.80
CA ASN A 60 -3.19 -0.15 -12.17
C ASN A 60 -2.11 0.52 -13.03
N SER A 61 -1.75 1.77 -12.74
CA SER A 61 -0.80 2.56 -13.55
C SER A 61 0.63 2.58 -13.01
N ALA A 62 0.85 2.21 -11.75
CA ALA A 62 2.18 2.10 -11.17
C ALA A 62 2.98 0.98 -11.88
N GLY A 63 4.31 1.15 -12.01
CA GLY A 63 5.17 0.16 -12.65
C GLY A 63 5.11 -1.20 -11.95
N GLU A 64 5.39 -2.30 -12.67
CA GLU A 64 5.24 -3.68 -12.14
C GLU A 64 6.05 -3.95 -10.86
N ASN A 65 7.16 -3.25 -10.67
CA ASN A 65 8.02 -3.38 -9.50
C ASN A 65 7.73 -2.35 -8.39
N GLU A 66 6.69 -1.52 -8.55
CA GLU A 66 6.36 -0.51 -7.55
C GLU A 66 5.79 -1.14 -6.28
N VAL A 67 6.36 -0.71 -5.15
CA VAL A 67 6.01 -1.18 -3.81
C VAL A 67 4.90 -0.30 -3.24
N VAL A 68 3.91 -0.92 -2.61
CA VAL A 68 2.95 -0.20 -1.78
C VAL A 68 3.49 -0.11 -0.37
N THR A 69 3.53 1.10 0.18
CA THR A 69 4.03 1.32 1.55
C THR A 69 2.90 1.83 2.43
N LEU A 70 2.67 1.16 3.55
CA LEU A 70 1.86 1.64 4.66
C LEU A 70 2.81 2.19 5.72
N SER A 71 2.70 3.48 6.03
CA SER A 71 3.49 4.12 7.09
C SER A 71 2.61 4.81 8.11
N ARG A 72 3.07 4.93 9.36
CA ARG A 72 2.37 5.79 10.32
C ARG A 72 2.42 7.25 9.82
N PRO A 73 1.38 8.05 10.10
CA PRO A 73 1.40 9.48 9.82
C PRO A 73 2.58 10.15 10.52
N LEU A 74 3.36 10.94 9.79
CA LEU A 74 4.45 11.76 10.36
C LEU A 74 3.92 13.10 10.88
N VAL A 75 2.69 13.13 11.41
CA VAL A 75 2.12 14.32 12.05
C VAL A 75 2.49 14.31 13.53
N GLY A 76 3.45 15.17 13.88
CA GLY A 76 4.04 15.24 15.21
C GLY A 76 5.47 14.72 15.16
N GLY A 77 6.44 15.62 15.04
CA GLY A 77 7.83 15.29 15.33
C GLY A 77 7.89 14.55 16.66
N LEU A 78 8.62 13.44 16.69
CA LEU A 78 9.03 12.79 17.93
C LEU A 78 9.71 13.85 18.81
N CYS A 79 9.07 14.20 19.92
CA CYS A 79 9.72 14.73 21.11
C CYS A 79 10.10 13.56 22.01
#